data_AF-A0A3A0E4S1-F1
#
_entry.id   AF-A0A3A0E4S1-F1
#
_cell.length_a   1.000
_cell.length_b   1.000
_cell.length_c   1.000
_cell.angle_alpha   90.00
_cell.angle_beta   90.00
_cell.angle_gamma   90.00
#
_symmetry.space_group_name_H-M   'P 1'
#
loop_
_entity.id
_entity.type
_entity.pdbx_description
1 polymer ?
#
loop_
_entity_poly.entity_id
_entity_poly.type
_entity_poly.pdbx_seq_one_letter_code
_entity_poly.pdbx_strand_id
1 'polypeptide(L)'
;MNNSPDSTATASDQVPADLLRLSESIHRLPEPYASQLAPLVDAVMESTKRRRRILTLVQDALSQLRLDMKYLMFDLEATRRERDEYRLKLEE
;
A
#
# COMPACT_ATOMS: atom_id res chain seq x y z
N MET A 1 -3.35 -20.97 10.25
CA MET A 1 -3.22 -19.60 10.79
C MET A 1 -4.00 -18.67 9.87
N ASN A 2 -5.10 -18.11 10.37
CA ASN A 2 -6.05 -17.33 9.59
C ASN A 2 -5.57 -15.88 9.47
N ASN A 3 -4.98 -15.50 8.34
CA ASN A 3 -4.68 -14.09 8.07
C ASN A 3 -5.94 -13.43 7.51
N SER A 4 -6.67 -12.71 8.37
CA SER A 4 -7.78 -11.85 7.96
C SER A 4 -7.24 -10.68 7.12
N PRO A 5 -7.71 -10.47 5.88
CA PRO A 5 -7.24 -9.38 5.01
C PRO A 5 -7.95 -8.02 5.25
N ASP A 6 -8.84 -7.91 6.25
CA ASP A 6 -9.74 -6.76 6.38
C ASP A 6 -9.14 -5.50 7.06
N SER A 7 -7.98 -5.59 7.71
CA SER A 7 -7.43 -4.44 8.45
C SER A 7 -6.73 -3.40 7.57
N THR A 8 -6.28 -3.73 6.36
CA THR A 8 -5.54 -2.78 5.50
C THR A 8 -6.47 -1.90 4.68
N ALA A 9 -7.62 -2.43 4.25
CA ALA A 9 -8.58 -1.69 3.44
C ALA A 9 -9.11 -0.43 4.17
N THR A 10 -9.39 -0.55 5.47
CA THR A 10 -9.94 0.53 6.29
C THR A 10 -8.94 1.65 6.61
N ALA A 11 -7.62 1.39 6.60
CA ALA A 11 -6.61 2.42 6.85
C ALA A 11 -6.37 3.33 5.64
N SER A 12 -6.55 2.79 4.43
CA SER A 12 -6.28 3.49 3.17
C SER A 12 -7.28 4.62 2.87
N ASP A 13 -8.50 4.51 3.40
CA ASP A 13 -9.60 5.46 3.16
C ASP A 13 -9.77 6.50 4.28
N GLN A 14 -8.97 6.38 5.35
CA GLN A 14 -8.99 7.32 6.46
C GLN A 14 -8.35 8.64 6.08
N VAL A 15 -9.10 9.71 6.28
CA VAL A 15 -8.60 11.09 6.17
C VAL A 15 -7.74 11.40 7.40
N PRO A 16 -6.58 12.06 7.24
CA PRO A 16 -5.80 12.57 8.37
C PRO A 16 -6.65 13.38 9.36
N ALA A 17 -6.43 13.16 10.67
CA ALA A 17 -7.16 13.84 11.73
C ALA A 17 -7.12 15.38 11.61
N ASP A 18 -6.03 15.93 11.07
CA ASP A 18 -5.87 17.38 10.86
C ASP A 18 -6.80 17.91 9.78
N LEU A 19 -7.03 17.14 8.71
CA LEU A 19 -7.97 17.53 7.64
C LEU A 19 -9.42 17.42 8.11
N LEU A 20 -9.74 16.47 8.99
CA LEU A 20 -11.05 16.39 9.64
C LEU A 20 -11.28 17.62 10.54
N ARG A 21 -10.31 17.96 11.39
CA ARG A 21 -10.38 19.17 12.23
C ARG A 21 -10.47 20.46 11.42
N LEU A 22 -9.77 20.52 10.28
CA LEU A 22 -9.85 21.65 9.35
C LEU A 22 -11.26 21.77 8.74
N SER A 23 -11.83 20.66 8.28
CA SER A 23 -13.20 20.62 7.76
C SER A 23 -14.21 21.08 8.82
N GLU A 24 -14.14 20.55 10.05
CA GLU A 24 -14.99 20.99 11.16
C GLU A 24 -14.85 22.49 11.46
N SER A 25 -13.63 23.03 11.39
CA SER A 25 -13.37 24.44 11.63
C SER A 25 -13.99 25.33 10.54
N ILE A 26 -13.97 24.89 9.28
CA ILE A 26 -14.59 25.59 8.15
C ILE A 26 -16.12 25.58 8.26
N HIS A 27 -16.71 24.47 8.71
CA HIS A 27 -18.16 24.38 8.93
C HIS A 27 -18.67 25.29 10.06
N ARG A 28 -17.78 25.80 10.93
CA ARG A 28 -18.12 26.79 11.97
C ARG A 28 -18.03 28.23 11.48
N LEU A 29 -17.54 28.47 10.27
CA LEU A 29 -17.47 29.81 9.69
C LEU A 29 -18.85 30.29 9.23
N PRO A 30 -19.10 31.61 9.17
CA PRO A 30 -20.30 32.14 8.56
C PRO A 30 -20.44 31.71 7.09
N GLU A 31 -21.68 31.53 6.66
CA GLU A 31 -22.08 31.00 5.35
C GLU A 31 -21.27 31.49 4.12
N PRO A 32 -21.01 32.80 3.94
CA PRO A 32 -20.28 33.27 2.76
C PRO A 32 -18.82 32.80 2.72
N TYR A 33 -18.20 32.49 3.86
CA TYR A 33 -16.82 31.98 3.92
C TYR A 33 -16.79 30.46 3.88
N ALA A 34 -17.73 29.80 4.57
CA ALA A 34 -17.85 28.34 4.56
C ALA A 34 -18.13 27.81 3.14
N SER A 35 -19.08 28.42 2.43
CA SER A 35 -19.45 28.04 1.06
C SER A 35 -18.30 28.15 0.04
N GLN A 36 -17.36 29.08 0.25
CA GLN A 36 -16.18 29.22 -0.62
C GLN A 36 -15.10 28.17 -0.31
N LEU A 37 -14.92 27.81 0.97
CA LEU A 37 -13.82 26.97 1.44
C LEU A 37 -14.17 25.47 1.49
N ALA A 38 -15.42 25.12 1.77
CA ALA A 38 -15.90 23.74 1.83
C ALA A 38 -15.52 22.92 0.58
N PRO A 39 -15.81 23.36 -0.66
CA PRO A 39 -15.47 22.55 -1.85
C PRO A 39 -13.95 22.37 -2.03
N LEU A 40 -13.14 23.33 -1.59
CA LEU A 40 -11.68 23.22 -1.66
C LEU A 40 -11.16 22.16 -0.68
N VAL A 41 -11.70 22.13 0.54
CA VAL A 41 -11.30 21.14 1.54
C VAL A 41 -11.80 19.75 1.19
N ASP A 42 -13.01 19.62 0.64
CA ASP A 42 -13.52 18.34 0.13
C ASP A 42 -12.62 17.79 -0.98
N ALA A 43 -12.20 18.63 -1.92
CA ALA A 43 -11.26 18.25 -2.98
C ALA A 43 -9.90 17.81 -2.42
N VAL A 44 -9.38 18.50 -1.40
CA VAL A 44 -8.13 18.11 -0.72
C VAL A 44 -8.28 16.78 0.01
N MET A 45 -9.39 16.56 0.72
CA MET A 45 -9.69 15.29 1.40
C MET A 45 -9.73 14.14 0.41
N GLU A 46 -10.43 14.29 -0.72
CA GLU A 46 -10.51 13.25 -1.75
C GLU A 46 -9.16 12.99 -2.40
N SER A 47 -8.40 14.04 -2.73
CA SER A 47 -7.03 13.90 -3.26
C SER A 47 -6.10 13.16 -2.30
N THR A 48 -6.31 13.33 -1.00
CA THR A 48 -5.51 12.71 0.06
C THR A 48 -5.85 11.23 0.20
N LYS A 49 -7.15 10.89 0.22
CA LYS A 49 -7.62 9.50 0.17
C LYS A 49 -7.11 8.78 -1.07
N ARG A 50 -7.24 9.41 -2.26
CA ARG A 50 -6.74 8.83 -3.52
C ARG A 50 -5.23 8.57 -3.47
N ARG A 51 -4.42 9.53 -3.00
CA ARG A 51 -2.97 9.34 -2.86
C ARG A 51 -2.63 8.18 -1.92
N ARG A 52 -3.34 8.06 -0.80
CA ARG A 52 -3.12 6.96 0.14
C ARG A 52 -3.47 5.61 -0.49
N ARG A 53 -4.61 5.48 -1.17
CA ARG A 53 -4.97 4.26 -1.92
C ARG A 53 -3.90 3.86 -2.94
N ILE A 54 -3.36 4.82 -3.70
CA ILE A 54 -2.27 4.57 -4.66
C ILE A 54 -1.02 4.06 -3.93
N LEU A 55 -0.61 4.71 -2.84
CA LEU A 55 0.56 4.30 -2.06
C LEU A 55 0.38 2.89 -1.48
N THR A 56 -0.80 2.55 -0.96
CA THR A 56 -1.10 1.21 -0.46
C THR A 56 -0.97 0.17 -1.58
N LEU A 57 -1.56 0.41 -2.75
CA LEU A 57 -1.44 -0.51 -3.90
C LEU A 57 0.02 -0.71 -4.33
N VAL A 58 0.81 0.37 -4.36
CA VAL A 58 2.23 0.29 -4.68
C VAL A 58 2.99 -0.51 -3.61
N GLN A 59 2.70 -0.29 -2.33
CA GLN A 59 3.30 -1.04 -1.22
C GLN A 59 2.97 -2.54 -1.29
N ASP A 60 1.73 -2.89 -1.61
CA ASP A 60 1.29 -4.27 -1.79
C ASP A 60 2.00 -4.93 -2.97
N ALA A 61 2.08 -4.24 -4.12
CA ALA A 61 2.81 -4.74 -5.30
C ALA A 61 4.31 -4.94 -5.03
N LEU A 62 4.96 -4.01 -4.33
CA LEU A 62 6.37 -4.15 -3.92
C LEU A 62 6.57 -5.30 -2.93
N SER A 63 5.61 -5.51 -2.02
CA SER A 63 5.66 -6.61 -1.06
C SER A 63 5.53 -7.96 -1.76
N GLN A 64 4.64 -8.06 -2.74
CA GLN A 64 4.49 -9.22 -3.60
C GLN A 64 5.77 -9.49 -4.40
N LEU A 65 6.31 -8.47 -5.09
CA LEU A 65 7.55 -8.61 -5.86
C LEU A 65 8.70 -9.09 -4.99
N ARG A 66 8.82 -8.56 -3.76
CA ARG A 66 9.85 -8.99 -2.82
C ARG A 66 9.70 -10.46 -2.43
N LEU A 67 8.46 -10.97 -2.33
CA LEU A 67 8.22 -12.38 -2.08
C LEU A 67 8.58 -13.22 -3.31
N ASP A 68 8.20 -12.79 -4.51
CA ASP A 68 8.51 -13.46 -5.76
C ASP A 68 10.03 -13.57 -5.97
N MET A 69 10.79 -12.53 -5.63
CA MET A 69 12.25 -12.57 -5.63
C MET A 69 12.83 -13.62 -4.68
N LYS A 70 12.22 -13.84 -3.50
CA LYS A 70 12.66 -14.89 -2.57
C LYS A 70 12.42 -16.28 -3.14
N TYR A 71 11.27 -16.49 -3.79
CA TYR A 71 10.99 -17.77 -4.46
C TYR A 71 11.96 -18.03 -5.61
N LEU A 72 12.22 -17.02 -6.45
CA LEU A 72 13.18 -17.16 -7.55
C LEU A 72 14.59 -17.52 -7.05
N MET A 73 15.04 -16.89 -5.96
CA MET A 73 16.34 -17.20 -5.36
C MET A 73 16.38 -18.62 -4.80
N PHE A 74 15.30 -19.08 -4.17
CA PHE A 74 15.19 -20.45 -3.67
C PHE A 74 15.25 -21.48 -4.81
N ASP A 75 14.48 -21.27 -5.88
CA ASP A 75 14.48 -22.17 -7.05
C ASP A 75 15.85 -22.19 -7.73
N LEU A 76 16.53 -21.04 -7.80
CA LEU A 76 17.88 -20.93 -8.34
C LEU A 76 18.91 -21.69 -7.49
N GLU A 77 18.78 -21.67 -6.17
CA GLU A 77 19.64 -22.48 -5.29
C GLU A 77 19.37 -23.97 -5.43
N ALA A 78 18.11 -24.39 -5.52
CA ALA A 78 17.73 -25.79 -5.74
C ALA A 78 18.30 -26.32 -7.06
N THR A 79 18.09 -25.60 -8.16
CA THR A 79 18.60 -26.00 -9.49
C THR A 79 20.13 -25.99 -9.56
N ARG A 80 20.81 -25.10 -8.83
CA ARG A 80 22.28 -25.15 -8.68
C ARG A 80 22.75 -26.40 -7.97
N ARG A 81 22.13 -26.77 -6.83
CA ARG A 81 22.48 -27.99 -6.09
C ARG A 81 22.28 -29.23 -6.95
N GLU A 82 21.12 -29.36 -7.60
CA GLU A 82 20.82 -30.48 -8.50
C GLU A 82 21.85 -30.60 -9.64
N ARG A 83 22.20 -29.48 -10.27
CA ARG A 83 23.24 -29.45 -11.31
C ARG A 83 24.59 -29.93 -10.78
N ASP A 84 24.98 -29.46 -9.60
CA ASP A 84 26.28 -29.80 -9.01
C ASP A 84 26.34 -31.29 -8.62
N GLU A 85 25.23 -31.85 -8.11
CA GLU A 85 25.08 -33.29 -7.87
C GLU A 85 25.18 -34.11 -9.16
N TYR A 86 24.55 -33.67 -10.25
CA TYR A 86 24.63 -34.37 -11.53
C TYR A 86 26.02 -34.31 -12.15
N ARG A 87 26.76 -33.21 -11.97
CA ARG A 87 28.15 -33.11 -12.41
C ARG A 87 29.06 -34.06 -11.66
N LEU A 88 28.91 -34.13 -10.33
CA LEU A 88 29.69 -35.06 -9.50
C LEU A 88 29.50 -36.51 -9.97
N LYS A 89 28.26 -36.93 -10.25
CA LYS A 89 27.93 -38.29 -10.73
C LYS A 89 28.45 -38.61 -12.13
N LEU A 90 28.76 -37.60 -12.95
CA LEU A 90 29.35 -37.78 -14.28
C LEU A 90 30.88 -37.86 -14.25
N GLU A 91 31.50 -37.36 -13.18
CA GLU A 91 32.94 -37.38 -12.95
C GLU A 91 33.41 -38.64 -12.19
N GLU A 92 32.49 -39.34 -11.52
CA GLU A 92 32.66 -40.72 -10.99
C GLU A 92 32.46 -41.80 -12.07
#